data_AF-A0A5B9GJ21-F1
#
_entry.id   AF-A0A5B9GJ21-F1
#
_cell.length_a   1.000
_cell.length_b   1.000
_cell.length_c   1.000
_cell.angle_alpha   90.00
_cell.angle_beta   90.00
_cell.angle_gamma   90.00
#
_symmetry.space_group_name_H-M   'P 1'
#
loop_
_entity.id
_entity.type
_entity.pdbx_description
1 polymer ?
#
loop_
_entity_poly.entity_id
_entity_poly.type
_entity_poly.pdbx_seq_one_letter_code
_entity_poly.pdbx_strand_id
1 'polypeptide(L)'
;MPSQVIEYLSIGNRPKNITGVNGAVIISALTSGYLSGLVRLIEEIPNEYITISGSDYGNLIFSVESIKNAVEHWSSGHNMALQPHSGKGLLELIHAALVKCPDAVPSPTTTDLLFVDDEEMRKSIRADLSSASSALSNGEWKAATVLAGSVCEALLLWAIPKAKDYDPQEIKDSQGICCAPENLELAAFIDRASALKIITTGTRDIAHRARNYRNLIHAGRARRLAQDCDRASALAALAAAESIIRNLKMATEAANGLTLTDAQLASDASQYAKK
;
A
#
# COMPACT_ATOMS: atom_id res chain seq x y z
N MET A 1 11.49 0.02 2.78
CA MET A 1 12.46 -1.05 2.42
C MET A 1 13.69 -0.43 1.78
N PRO A 2 13.59 0.33 0.66
CA PRO A 2 14.72 1.13 0.16
C PRO A 2 15.38 2.05 1.19
N SER A 3 14.63 2.68 2.10
CA SER A 3 15.22 3.52 3.16
C SER A 3 16.12 2.79 4.13
N GLN A 4 15.87 1.51 4.41
CA GLN A 4 16.74 0.71 5.29
C GLN A 4 18.12 0.51 4.65
N VAL A 5 18.17 0.35 3.33
CA VAL A 5 19.43 0.27 2.59
C VAL A 5 20.12 1.63 2.53
N ILE A 6 19.36 2.72 2.38
CA ILE A 6 19.91 4.09 2.46
C ILE A 6 20.51 4.35 3.85
N GLU A 7 19.85 3.91 4.92
CA GLU A 7 20.35 4.00 6.29
C GLU A 7 21.62 3.16 6.49
N TYR A 8 21.68 1.96 5.92
CA TYR A 8 22.90 1.14 5.89
C TYR A 8 24.05 1.82 5.13
N LEU A 9 23.71 2.59 4.10
CA LEU A 9 24.64 3.44 3.36
C LEU A 9 24.98 4.75 4.07
N SER A 10 24.41 5.07 5.23
CA SER A 10 24.70 6.32 5.93
C SER A 10 26.14 6.35 6.49
N ILE A 11 26.70 7.55 6.63
CA ILE A 11 28.10 7.76 7.06
C ILE A 11 28.38 7.11 8.43
N GLY A 12 27.38 7.02 9.31
CA GLY A 12 27.51 6.39 10.63
C GLY A 12 27.73 4.87 10.57
N ASN A 13 27.25 4.21 9.51
CA ASN A 13 27.32 2.76 9.33
C ASN A 13 28.44 2.31 8.37
N ARG A 14 29.10 3.27 7.69
CA ARG A 14 30.22 2.97 6.79
C ARG A 14 31.51 2.68 7.57
N PRO A 15 32.26 1.62 7.24
CA PRO A 15 33.64 1.48 7.67
C PRO A 15 34.44 2.75 7.34
N LYS A 16 35.21 3.27 8.31
CA LYS A 16 35.97 4.53 8.20
C LYS A 16 36.96 4.59 7.02
N ASN A 17 37.27 3.43 6.42
CA ASN A 17 38.25 3.29 5.34
C ASN A 17 37.63 3.08 3.94
N ILE A 18 36.30 3.27 3.78
CA ILE A 18 35.62 3.10 2.48
C ILE A 18 35.84 4.25 1.48
N THR A 19 36.60 5.29 1.83
CA THR A 19 36.90 6.39 0.92
C THR A 19 38.25 6.18 0.23
N GLY A 20 38.24 5.71 -1.02
CA GLY A 20 39.39 5.88 -1.91
C GLY A 20 39.38 7.24 -2.62
N VAL A 21 40.49 7.56 -3.26
CA VAL A 21 40.66 8.80 -4.05
C VAL A 21 39.67 8.77 -5.23
N ASN A 22 38.98 9.89 -5.50
CA ASN A 22 38.04 10.05 -6.62
C ASN A 22 36.84 9.07 -6.63
N GLY A 23 36.39 8.61 -5.46
CA GLY A 23 35.21 7.73 -5.35
C GLY A 23 35.49 6.26 -5.66
N ALA A 24 36.76 5.88 -5.88
CA ALA A 24 37.18 4.49 -5.89
C ALA A 24 37.12 3.90 -4.47
N VAL A 25 36.95 2.58 -4.35
CA VAL A 25 36.93 1.90 -3.03
C VAL A 25 37.85 0.69 -3.07
N ILE A 26 38.83 0.64 -2.17
CA ILE A 26 39.73 -0.51 -2.05
C ILE A 26 39.04 -1.60 -1.22
N ILE A 27 39.07 -2.84 -1.71
CA ILE A 27 38.50 -3.98 -0.99
C ILE A 27 39.51 -4.54 -0.01
N SER A 28 39.06 -4.78 1.21
CA SER A 28 39.84 -5.28 2.34
C SER A 28 38.99 -6.18 3.22
N ALA A 29 39.60 -6.84 4.20
CA ALA A 29 38.89 -7.65 5.19
C ALA A 29 37.82 -6.84 5.98
N LEU A 30 38.03 -5.53 6.14
CA LEU A 30 37.10 -4.64 6.86
C LEU A 30 35.94 -4.15 5.97
N THR A 31 36.12 -4.12 4.65
CA THR A 31 35.14 -3.55 3.71
C THR A 31 34.36 -4.62 2.94
N SER A 32 34.93 -5.80 2.74
CA SER A 32 34.27 -6.91 2.04
C SER A 32 32.96 -7.34 2.69
N GLY A 33 32.93 -7.55 4.01
CA GLY A 33 31.71 -7.92 4.73
C GLY A 33 30.60 -6.86 4.63
N TYR A 34 30.95 -5.57 4.70
CA TYR A 34 30.01 -4.46 4.52
C TYR A 34 29.44 -4.45 3.10
N LEU A 35 30.30 -4.62 2.09
CA LEU A 35 29.91 -4.61 0.69
C LEU A 35 29.04 -5.83 0.33
N SER A 36 29.37 -7.02 0.85
CA SER A 36 28.51 -8.22 0.71
C SER A 36 27.15 -8.01 1.38
N GLY A 37 27.13 -7.45 2.60
CA GLY A 37 25.89 -7.14 3.30
C GLY A 37 25.01 -6.16 2.52
N LEU A 38 25.61 -5.10 1.97
CA LEU A 38 24.92 -4.13 1.12
C LEU A 38 24.29 -4.80 -0.11
N VAL A 39 25.05 -5.62 -0.84
CA VAL A 39 24.52 -6.34 -2.01
C VAL A 39 23.31 -7.17 -1.62
N ARG A 40 23.42 -7.94 -0.54
CA ARG A 40 22.35 -8.83 -0.07
C ARG A 40 21.09 -8.05 0.31
N LEU A 41 21.25 -6.92 1.01
CA LEU A 41 20.15 -6.02 1.34
C LEU A 41 19.45 -5.46 0.10
N ILE A 42 20.20 -5.14 -0.96
CA ILE A 42 19.63 -4.66 -2.23
C ILE A 42 18.87 -5.77 -2.95
N GLU A 43 19.41 -6.99 -2.98
CA GLU A 43 18.76 -8.15 -3.60
C GLU A 43 17.48 -8.59 -2.89
N GLU A 44 17.34 -8.28 -1.60
CA GLU A 44 16.13 -8.51 -0.82
C GLU A 44 15.04 -7.46 -1.06
N ILE A 45 15.34 -6.36 -1.78
CA ILE A 45 14.31 -5.38 -2.16
C ILE A 45 13.41 -6.00 -3.26
N PRO A 46 12.09 -6.14 -3.01
CA PRO A 46 11.18 -6.63 -4.05
C PRO A 46 11.16 -5.69 -5.26
N ASN A 47 11.06 -6.25 -6.46
CA ASN A 47 11.17 -5.50 -7.73
C ASN A 47 10.16 -4.36 -7.84
N GLU A 48 9.01 -4.48 -7.17
CA GLU A 48 7.94 -3.48 -7.16
C GLU A 48 8.39 -2.16 -6.53
N TYR A 49 9.37 -2.20 -5.62
CA TYR A 49 9.95 -1.01 -5.01
C TYR A 49 10.96 -0.30 -5.92
N ILE A 50 11.42 -0.93 -7.01
CA ILE A 50 12.43 -0.37 -7.92
C ILE A 50 11.74 0.42 -9.04
N THR A 51 11.17 1.58 -8.69
CA THR A 51 10.46 2.47 -9.62
C THR A 51 11.35 3.61 -10.10
N ILE A 52 12.38 3.29 -10.89
CA ILE A 52 13.39 4.26 -11.36
C ILE A 52 13.54 4.23 -12.89
N SER A 53 14.14 5.28 -13.45
CA SER A 53 14.36 5.38 -14.90
C SER A 53 15.32 4.29 -15.40
N GLY A 54 15.27 3.95 -16.69
CA GLY A 54 16.14 2.91 -17.26
C GLY A 54 17.64 3.19 -17.09
N SER A 55 18.05 4.46 -17.12
CA SER A 55 19.44 4.85 -16.86
C SER A 55 19.82 4.70 -15.38
N ASP A 56 18.93 5.08 -14.46
CA ASP A 56 19.13 4.87 -13.02
C ASP A 56 19.18 3.38 -12.68
N TYR A 57 18.30 2.58 -13.28
CA TYR A 57 18.28 1.13 -13.12
C TYR A 57 19.56 0.48 -13.64
N GLY A 58 20.03 0.88 -14.83
CA GLY A 58 21.30 0.43 -15.38
C GLY A 58 22.49 0.75 -14.45
N ASN A 59 22.53 1.96 -13.88
CA ASN A 59 23.55 2.35 -12.91
C ASN A 59 23.49 1.53 -11.61
N LEU A 60 22.29 1.22 -11.12
CA LEU A 60 22.08 0.39 -9.95
C LEU A 60 22.62 -1.03 -10.19
N ILE A 61 22.19 -1.68 -11.27
CA ILE A 61 22.63 -3.03 -11.63
C ILE A 61 24.15 -3.09 -11.84
N PHE A 62 24.71 -2.15 -12.60
CA PHE A 62 26.16 -2.07 -12.81
C PHE A 62 26.92 -1.96 -11.49
N SER A 63 26.44 -1.12 -10.58
CA SER A 63 27.09 -0.91 -9.28
C SER A 63 27.03 -2.15 -8.40
N VAL A 64 25.88 -2.83 -8.34
CA VAL A 64 25.69 -4.06 -7.56
C VAL A 64 26.58 -5.19 -8.09
N GLU A 65 26.57 -5.43 -9.40
CA GLU A 65 27.38 -6.49 -10.02
C GLU A 65 28.89 -6.20 -9.93
N SER A 66 29.29 -4.93 -10.04
CA SER A 66 30.69 -4.54 -9.84
C SER A 66 31.16 -4.82 -8.41
N ILE A 67 30.30 -4.57 -7.41
CA ILE A 67 30.60 -4.88 -6.01
C ILE A 67 30.72 -6.39 -5.79
N LYS A 68 29.76 -7.18 -6.28
CA LYS A 68 29.79 -8.65 -6.21
C LYS A 68 31.07 -9.22 -6.78
N ASN A 69 31.37 -8.88 -8.03
CA ASN A 69 32.53 -9.38 -8.76
C ASN A 69 33.84 -9.06 -8.02
N ALA A 70 33.97 -7.82 -7.53
CA ALA A 70 35.18 -7.40 -6.85
C ALA A 70 35.36 -8.06 -5.47
N VAL A 71 34.27 -8.31 -4.73
CA VAL A 71 34.31 -9.08 -3.47
C VAL A 71 34.69 -10.53 -3.73
N GLU A 72 34.12 -11.17 -4.75
CA GLU A 72 34.41 -12.55 -5.12
C GLU A 72 35.89 -12.73 -5.50
N HIS A 73 36.41 -11.86 -6.38
CA HIS A 73 37.82 -11.93 -6.78
C HIS A 73 38.79 -11.57 -5.64
N TRP A 74 38.42 -10.64 -4.76
CA TRP A 74 39.21 -10.34 -3.58
C TRP A 74 39.33 -11.54 -2.65
N SER A 75 38.24 -12.29 -2.44
CA SER A 75 38.27 -13.51 -1.63
C SER A 75 39.19 -14.60 -2.23
N SER A 76 39.42 -14.53 -3.55
CA SER A 76 40.37 -15.39 -4.28
C SER A 76 41.82 -14.88 -4.23
N GLY A 77 42.14 -13.86 -3.42
CA GLY A 77 43.49 -13.35 -3.20
C GLY A 77 43.94 -12.22 -4.12
N HIS A 78 43.05 -11.64 -4.94
CA HIS A 78 43.39 -10.53 -5.83
C HIS A 78 43.17 -9.16 -5.16
N ASN A 79 44.09 -8.23 -5.38
CA ASN A 79 43.88 -6.84 -4.96
C ASN A 79 42.86 -6.18 -5.90
N MET A 80 41.69 -5.83 -5.36
CA MET A 80 40.60 -5.23 -6.13
C MET A 80 40.25 -3.84 -5.61
N ALA A 81 39.94 -2.96 -6.54
CA ALA A 81 39.43 -1.63 -6.26
C ALA A 81 38.20 -1.37 -7.14
N LEU A 82 37.09 -1.03 -6.51
CA LEU A 82 35.89 -0.57 -7.19
C LEU A 82 36.19 0.76 -7.86
N GLN A 83 35.99 0.82 -9.16
CA GLN A 83 36.19 2.03 -9.95
C GLN A 83 34.89 2.83 -10.05
N PRO A 84 34.96 4.17 -10.10
CA PRO A 84 33.80 4.99 -10.34
C PRO A 84 33.20 4.70 -11.73
N HIS A 85 31.89 4.89 -11.85
CA HIS A 85 31.15 4.76 -13.10
C HIS A 85 30.45 6.09 -13.39
N SER A 86 30.52 6.56 -14.64
CA SER A 86 29.92 7.83 -15.05
C SER A 86 30.35 9.03 -14.15
N GLY A 87 31.61 9.02 -13.69
CA GLY A 87 32.17 10.06 -12.84
C GLY A 87 31.72 10.04 -11.37
N LYS A 88 30.99 9.01 -10.94
CA LYS A 88 30.48 8.86 -9.57
C LYS A 88 30.95 7.56 -8.92
N GLY A 89 31.09 7.57 -7.60
CA GLY A 89 31.36 6.35 -6.84
C GLY A 89 30.17 5.39 -6.88
N LEU A 90 30.42 4.08 -6.87
CA LEU A 90 29.33 3.09 -6.99
C LEU A 90 28.32 3.17 -5.83
N LEU A 91 28.79 3.44 -4.61
CA LEU A 91 27.90 3.64 -3.45
C LEU A 91 27.02 4.90 -3.59
N GLU A 92 27.52 5.93 -4.28
CA GLU A 92 26.76 7.14 -4.58
C GLU A 92 25.68 6.86 -5.63
N LEU A 93 25.99 6.05 -6.65
CA LEU A 93 25.02 5.64 -7.66
C LEU A 93 23.89 4.80 -7.05
N ILE A 94 24.22 3.84 -6.17
CA ILE A 94 23.23 3.03 -5.45
C ILE A 94 22.35 3.94 -4.60
N HIS A 95 22.95 4.83 -3.80
CA HIS A 95 22.19 5.78 -2.98
C HIS A 95 21.27 6.67 -3.82
N ALA A 96 21.78 7.24 -4.91
CA ALA A 96 21.02 8.12 -5.80
C ALA A 96 19.84 7.40 -6.50
N ALA A 97 19.99 6.11 -6.79
CA ALA A 97 18.91 5.29 -7.31
C ALA A 97 17.86 5.00 -6.23
N LEU A 98 18.28 4.50 -5.06
CA LEU A 98 17.36 4.07 -4.01
C LEU A 98 16.58 5.21 -3.35
N VAL A 99 17.13 6.44 -3.31
CA VAL A 99 16.40 7.62 -2.82
C VAL A 99 15.16 7.94 -3.67
N LYS A 100 15.16 7.54 -4.95
CA LYS A 100 14.01 7.72 -5.86
C LYS A 100 12.97 6.61 -5.70
N CYS A 101 13.32 5.52 -5.02
CA CYS A 101 12.41 4.40 -4.79
C CYS A 101 11.48 4.71 -3.61
N PRO A 102 10.17 4.45 -3.73
CA PRO A 102 9.23 4.59 -2.63
C PRO A 102 9.49 3.56 -1.54
N ASP A 103 9.11 3.85 -0.30
CA ASP A 103 9.18 2.90 0.81
C ASP A 103 7.94 2.05 1.02
N ALA A 104 6.88 2.36 0.27
CA ALA A 104 5.65 1.60 0.20
C ALA A 104 5.19 1.58 -1.26
N VAL A 105 5.05 0.39 -1.83
CA VAL A 105 4.39 0.16 -3.11
C VAL A 105 3.24 -0.80 -2.85
N PRO A 106 2.05 -0.58 -3.45
CA PRO A 106 1.00 -1.57 -3.38
C PRO A 106 1.51 -2.91 -3.88
N SER A 107 1.24 -3.99 -3.14
CA SER A 107 1.54 -5.36 -3.58
C SER A 107 0.97 -5.57 -4.99
N PRO A 108 1.64 -6.32 -5.89
CA PRO A 108 1.13 -6.60 -7.23
C PRO A 108 -0.15 -7.44 -7.19
N THR A 109 -0.44 -8.11 -6.07
CA THR A 109 -1.72 -8.79 -5.84
C THR A 109 -2.85 -7.85 -5.41
N THR A 110 -2.54 -6.58 -5.13
CA THR A 110 -3.52 -5.56 -4.75
C THR A 110 -4.33 -5.17 -5.98
N THR A 111 -5.65 -5.29 -5.88
CA THR A 111 -6.59 -4.95 -6.96
C THR A 111 -6.25 -3.59 -7.60
N ASP A 112 -6.20 -3.53 -8.94
CA ASP A 112 -5.75 -2.35 -9.69
C ASP A 112 -6.70 -1.14 -9.66
N LEU A 113 -7.95 -1.35 -9.25
CA LEU A 113 -8.99 -0.32 -9.12
C LEU A 113 -9.14 0.57 -10.38
N LEU A 114 -9.00 0.01 -11.58
CA LEU A 114 -9.03 0.75 -12.86
C LEU A 114 -10.34 1.51 -13.11
N PHE A 115 -11.41 1.17 -12.40
CA PHE A 115 -12.68 1.90 -12.45
C PHE A 115 -12.59 3.28 -11.77
N VAL A 116 -11.61 3.51 -10.89
CA VAL A 116 -11.32 4.81 -10.27
C VAL A 116 -10.53 5.66 -11.26
N ASP A 117 -11.21 6.65 -11.83
CA ASP A 117 -10.68 7.59 -12.82
C ASP A 117 -9.68 8.61 -12.24
N ASP A 118 -9.88 9.03 -10.99
CA ASP A 118 -8.93 9.86 -10.26
C ASP A 118 -7.64 9.06 -9.95
N GLU A 119 -6.55 9.41 -10.62
CA GLU A 119 -5.28 8.70 -10.50
C GLU A 119 -4.64 8.83 -9.12
N GLU A 120 -4.73 10.00 -8.48
CA GLU A 120 -4.13 10.20 -7.15
C GLU A 120 -4.92 9.45 -6.09
N MET A 121 -6.25 9.56 -6.13
CA MET A 121 -7.12 8.82 -5.23
C MET A 121 -6.96 7.31 -5.41
N ARG A 122 -6.89 6.83 -6.65
CA ARG A 122 -6.62 5.41 -6.94
C ARG A 122 -5.29 4.93 -6.36
N LYS A 123 -4.21 5.71 -6.51
CA LYS A 123 -2.90 5.38 -5.93
C LYS A 123 -2.98 5.32 -4.39
N SER A 124 -3.64 6.29 -3.78
CA SER A 124 -3.85 6.35 -2.33
C SER A 124 -4.63 5.13 -1.81
N ILE A 125 -5.78 4.82 -2.40
CA ILE A 125 -6.60 3.66 -2.00
C ILE A 125 -5.84 2.35 -2.15
N ARG A 126 -5.07 2.19 -3.24
CA ARG A 126 -4.23 0.99 -3.44
C ARG A 126 -3.13 0.87 -2.40
N ALA A 127 -2.49 1.98 -2.02
CA ALA A 127 -1.48 1.98 -0.98
C ALA A 127 -2.06 1.57 0.38
N ASP A 128 -3.22 2.11 0.74
CA ASP A 128 -3.93 1.74 1.98
C ASP A 128 -4.39 0.28 1.97
N LEU A 129 -4.93 -0.22 0.86
CA LEU A 129 -5.39 -1.62 0.73
C LEU A 129 -4.24 -2.62 0.85
N SER A 130 -3.11 -2.31 0.21
CA SER A 130 -1.89 -3.10 0.33
C SER A 130 -1.35 -3.07 1.77
N SER A 131 -1.31 -1.89 2.38
CA SER A 131 -0.84 -1.71 3.75
C SER A 131 -1.74 -2.44 4.75
N ALA A 132 -3.07 -2.44 4.54
CA ALA A 132 -4.01 -3.22 5.34
C ALA A 132 -3.75 -4.73 5.24
N SER A 133 -3.45 -5.23 4.03
CA SER A 133 -3.13 -6.64 3.78
C SER A 133 -1.79 -7.05 4.41
N SER A 134 -0.78 -6.17 4.34
CA SER A 134 0.51 -6.36 5.01
C SER A 134 0.36 -6.38 6.54
N ALA A 135 -0.37 -5.39 7.09
CA ALA A 135 -0.67 -5.32 8.52
C ALA A 135 -1.41 -6.58 9.01
N LEU A 136 -2.37 -7.11 8.24
CA LEU A 136 -3.02 -8.38 8.55
C LEU A 136 -2.01 -9.52 8.61
N SER A 137 -1.11 -9.61 7.62
CA SER A 137 -0.10 -10.67 7.53
C SER A 137 0.91 -10.62 8.69
N ASN A 138 1.21 -9.42 9.19
CA ASN A 138 2.16 -9.18 10.27
C ASN A 138 1.54 -9.23 11.68
N GLY A 139 0.23 -9.47 11.80
CA GLY A 139 -0.43 -9.51 13.10
C GLY A 139 -0.82 -8.15 13.68
N GLU A 140 -0.77 -7.09 12.88
CA GLU A 140 -1.07 -5.72 13.27
C GLU A 140 -2.57 -5.42 13.14
N TRP A 141 -3.40 -6.12 13.92
CA TRP A 141 -4.86 -6.14 13.75
C TRP A 141 -5.53 -4.76 13.78
N LYS A 142 -5.05 -3.87 14.66
CA LYS A 142 -5.55 -2.48 14.75
C LYS A 142 -5.25 -1.70 13.49
N ALA A 143 -4.00 -1.77 13.00
CA ALA A 143 -3.58 -1.08 11.78
C ALA A 143 -4.37 -1.61 10.57
N ALA A 144 -4.46 -2.93 10.42
CA ALA A 144 -5.24 -3.56 9.34
C ALA A 144 -6.71 -3.12 9.34
N THR A 145 -7.34 -3.08 10.52
CA THR A 145 -8.75 -2.65 10.67
C THR A 145 -8.93 -1.16 10.32
N VAL A 146 -8.01 -0.29 10.73
CA VAL A 146 -8.05 1.15 10.42
C VAL A 146 -7.87 1.41 8.93
N LEU A 147 -6.83 0.83 8.34
CA LEU A 147 -6.48 1.02 6.93
C LEU A 147 -7.58 0.48 6.02
N ALA A 148 -8.11 -0.73 6.28
CA ALA A 148 -9.24 -1.25 5.53
C ALA A 148 -10.50 -0.39 5.68
N GLY A 149 -10.73 0.20 6.87
CA GLY A 149 -11.80 1.17 7.09
C GLY A 149 -11.63 2.46 6.26
N SER A 150 -10.39 2.95 6.14
CA SER A 150 -10.02 4.10 5.27
C SER A 150 -10.30 3.80 3.81
N VAL A 151 -9.94 2.59 3.34
CA VAL A 151 -10.24 2.12 1.97
C VAL A 151 -11.74 2.12 1.70
N CYS A 152 -12.57 1.58 2.61
CA CYS A 152 -14.02 1.62 2.48
C CYS A 152 -14.54 3.05 2.34
N GLU A 153 -14.05 3.97 3.18
CA GLU A 153 -14.46 5.37 3.18
C GLU A 153 -14.11 6.06 1.86
N ALA A 154 -12.86 5.94 1.41
CA ALA A 154 -12.37 6.56 0.19
C ALA A 154 -13.08 6.02 -1.07
N LEU A 155 -13.34 4.71 -1.14
CA LEU A 155 -14.09 4.10 -2.24
C LEU A 155 -15.53 4.62 -2.31
N LEU A 156 -16.21 4.75 -1.16
CA LEU A 156 -17.59 5.26 -1.12
C LEU A 156 -17.66 6.77 -1.38
N LEU A 157 -16.70 7.53 -0.86
CA LEU A 157 -16.54 8.96 -1.16
C LEU A 157 -16.39 9.21 -2.66
N TRP A 158 -15.60 8.39 -3.33
CA TRP A 158 -15.43 8.44 -4.79
C TRP A 158 -16.70 8.06 -5.57
N ALA A 159 -17.41 7.01 -5.10
CA ALA A 159 -18.50 6.40 -5.85
C ALA A 159 -19.83 7.17 -5.74
N ILE A 160 -20.16 7.70 -4.56
CA ILE A 160 -21.47 8.32 -4.29
C ILE A 160 -21.80 9.46 -5.26
N PRO A 161 -20.90 10.43 -5.54
CA PRO A 161 -21.19 11.52 -6.46
C PRO A 161 -21.46 11.09 -7.90
N LYS A 162 -21.15 9.85 -8.25
CA LYS A 162 -21.28 9.29 -9.60
C LYS A 162 -22.52 8.43 -9.77
N ALA A 163 -23.24 8.16 -8.69
CA ALA A 163 -24.48 7.40 -8.74
C ALA A 163 -25.54 8.14 -9.57
N LYS A 164 -26.33 7.41 -10.35
CA LYS A 164 -27.37 8.00 -11.21
C LYS A 164 -28.37 8.88 -10.46
N ASP A 165 -28.83 8.41 -9.31
CA ASP A 165 -29.84 9.07 -8.47
C ASP A 165 -29.19 9.90 -7.34
N TYR A 166 -27.95 10.35 -7.54
CA TYR A 166 -27.25 11.19 -6.58
C TYR A 166 -27.81 12.60 -6.56
N ASP A 167 -28.38 12.99 -5.42
CA ASP A 167 -28.68 14.38 -5.09
C ASP A 167 -27.78 14.87 -3.93
N PRO A 168 -26.93 15.89 -4.15
CA PRO A 168 -26.14 16.54 -3.10
C PRO A 168 -26.97 17.12 -1.96
N GLN A 169 -28.21 17.56 -2.20
CA GLN A 169 -29.08 18.16 -1.18
C GLN A 169 -29.65 17.15 -0.19
N GLU A 170 -29.60 15.86 -0.54
CA GLU A 170 -30.00 14.77 0.34
C GLU A 170 -28.88 14.35 1.31
N ILE A 171 -27.64 14.81 1.11
CA ILE A 171 -26.55 14.57 2.04
C ILE A 171 -26.74 15.44 3.27
N LYS A 172 -27.03 14.81 4.40
CA LYS A 172 -27.18 15.48 5.69
C LYS A 172 -26.20 14.91 6.71
N ASP A 173 -25.64 15.79 7.53
CA ASP A 173 -24.83 15.40 8.67
C ASP A 173 -25.68 14.78 9.81
N SER A 174 -25.04 14.44 10.93
CA SER A 174 -25.70 13.90 12.11
C SER A 174 -26.75 14.85 12.74
N GLN A 175 -26.72 16.13 12.39
CA GLN A 175 -27.65 17.17 12.82
C GLN A 175 -28.76 17.44 11.79
N GLY A 176 -28.74 16.76 10.64
CA GLY A 176 -29.73 16.94 9.57
C GLY A 176 -29.45 18.13 8.65
N ILE A 177 -28.25 18.72 8.71
CA ILE A 177 -27.84 19.88 7.92
C ILE A 177 -27.15 19.40 6.65
N CYS A 178 -27.45 20.04 5.50
CA CYS A 178 -26.80 19.71 4.24
C CYS A 178 -25.28 19.92 4.34
N CYS A 179 -24.50 18.88 4.07
CA CYS A 179 -23.05 18.93 4.17
C CYS A 179 -22.37 18.33 2.93
N ALA A 180 -21.12 18.70 2.69
CA ALA A 180 -20.32 18.06 1.65
C ALA A 180 -20.10 16.57 1.99
N PRO A 181 -20.01 15.67 0.99
CA PRO A 181 -19.83 14.23 1.20
C PRO A 181 -18.70 13.91 2.18
N GLU A 182 -17.58 14.61 2.06
CA GLU A 182 -16.39 14.52 2.90
C GLU A 182 -16.59 14.78 4.41
N ASN A 183 -17.72 15.36 4.81
CA ASN A 183 -18.08 15.56 6.22
C ASN A 183 -18.98 14.46 6.79
N LEU A 184 -19.33 13.45 5.99
CA LEU A 184 -20.15 12.33 6.46
C LEU A 184 -19.35 11.39 7.36
N GLU A 185 -19.98 10.89 8.42
CA GLU A 185 -19.44 9.71 9.11
C GLU A 185 -19.52 8.47 8.21
N LEU A 186 -18.59 7.53 8.38
CA LEU A 186 -18.56 6.26 7.63
C LEU A 186 -19.90 5.50 7.63
N ALA A 187 -20.70 5.63 8.70
CA ALA A 187 -22.04 5.03 8.74
C ALA A 187 -22.96 5.60 7.66
N ALA A 188 -22.97 6.92 7.53
CA ALA A 188 -23.81 7.63 6.58
C ALA A 188 -23.34 7.37 5.14
N PHE A 189 -22.03 7.25 4.91
CA PHE A 189 -21.48 6.76 3.64
C PHE A 189 -22.03 5.37 3.27
N ILE A 190 -21.97 4.41 4.20
CA ILE A 190 -22.43 3.04 3.95
C ILE A 190 -23.92 3.00 3.64
N ASP A 191 -24.74 3.68 4.45
CA ASP A 191 -26.20 3.69 4.26
C ASP A 191 -26.61 4.41 2.98
N ARG A 192 -25.95 5.53 2.65
CA ARG A 192 -26.21 6.27 1.41
C ARG A 192 -25.80 5.45 0.18
N ALA A 193 -24.64 4.81 0.20
CA ALA A 193 -24.20 3.95 -0.89
C ALA A 193 -25.16 2.77 -1.13
N SER A 194 -25.72 2.20 -0.05
CA SER A 194 -26.74 1.15 -0.17
C SER A 194 -28.06 1.69 -0.72
N ALA A 195 -28.50 2.88 -0.29
CA ALA A 195 -29.72 3.52 -0.79
C ALA A 195 -29.62 3.86 -2.29
N LEU A 196 -28.46 4.31 -2.73
CA LEU A 196 -28.13 4.59 -4.13
C LEU A 196 -27.82 3.32 -4.95
N LYS A 197 -27.98 2.13 -4.35
CA LYS A 197 -27.71 0.82 -4.96
C LYS A 197 -26.29 0.72 -5.56
N ILE A 198 -25.31 1.42 -4.98
CA ILE A 198 -23.89 1.30 -5.34
C ILE A 198 -23.32 -0.01 -4.76
N ILE A 199 -23.79 -0.36 -3.55
CA ILE A 199 -23.44 -1.59 -2.84
C ILE A 199 -24.69 -2.39 -2.53
N THR A 200 -24.51 -3.70 -2.38
CA THR A 200 -25.59 -4.63 -1.97
C THR A 200 -25.88 -4.51 -0.47
N THR A 201 -27.03 -5.04 -0.04
CA THR A 201 -27.36 -5.15 1.39
C THR A 201 -26.35 -6.01 2.16
N GLY A 202 -25.84 -7.08 1.53
CA GLY A 202 -24.80 -7.92 2.13
C GLY A 202 -23.51 -7.13 2.39
N THR A 203 -23.04 -6.39 1.39
CA THR A 203 -21.87 -5.49 1.53
C THR A 203 -22.11 -4.42 2.58
N ARG A 204 -23.30 -3.83 2.64
CA ARG A 204 -23.68 -2.84 3.67
C ARG A 204 -23.54 -3.42 5.08
N ASP A 205 -24.04 -4.62 5.32
CA ASP A 205 -24.01 -5.26 6.64
C ASP A 205 -22.58 -5.61 7.08
N ILE A 206 -21.73 -6.04 6.15
CA ILE A 206 -20.30 -6.30 6.42
C ILE A 206 -19.57 -4.99 6.69
N ALA A 207 -19.84 -3.93 5.92
CA ALA A 207 -19.23 -2.61 6.11
C ALA A 207 -19.60 -1.97 7.47
N HIS A 208 -20.86 -2.11 7.92
CA HIS A 208 -21.26 -1.68 9.26
C HIS A 208 -20.56 -2.46 10.37
N ARG A 209 -20.37 -3.78 10.19
CA ARG A 209 -19.56 -4.58 11.12
C ARG A 209 -18.11 -4.11 11.16
N ALA A 210 -17.50 -3.86 10.00
CA ALA A 210 -16.14 -3.33 9.90
C ALA A 210 -16.00 -1.96 10.60
N ARG A 211 -16.96 -1.04 10.41
CA ARG A 211 -17.02 0.24 11.13
C ARG A 211 -17.04 0.02 12.65
N ASN A 212 -17.84 -0.91 13.14
CA ASN A 212 -17.92 -1.19 14.58
C ASN A 212 -16.57 -1.66 15.14
N TYR A 213 -15.81 -2.45 14.37
CA TYR A 213 -14.46 -2.84 14.73
C TYR A 213 -13.45 -1.68 14.65
N ARG A 214 -13.52 -0.82 13.63
CA ARG A 214 -12.71 0.41 13.57
C ARG A 214 -12.93 1.26 14.82
N ASN A 215 -14.15 1.34 15.33
CA ASN A 215 -14.45 2.10 16.54
C ASN A 215 -13.79 1.52 17.81
N LEU A 216 -13.29 0.28 17.80
CA LEU A 216 -12.53 -0.31 18.92
C LEU A 216 -11.12 0.23 19.06
N ILE A 217 -10.63 1.04 18.10
CA ILE A 217 -9.33 1.74 18.23
C ILE A 217 -9.33 2.71 19.42
N HIS A 218 -10.50 3.21 19.80
CA HIS A 218 -10.67 4.08 20.95
C HIS A 218 -10.64 3.23 22.23
N ALA A 219 -9.60 3.41 23.06
CA ALA A 219 -9.37 2.63 24.27
C ALA A 219 -10.59 2.59 25.23
N GLY A 220 -11.31 3.72 25.37
CA GLY A 220 -12.52 3.78 26.18
C GLY A 220 -13.66 2.91 25.65
N ARG A 221 -13.78 2.75 24.33
CA ARG A 221 -14.81 1.90 23.69
C ARG A 221 -14.44 0.43 23.77
N ALA A 222 -13.19 0.07 23.51
CA ALA A 222 -12.68 -1.29 23.70
C ALA A 222 -12.91 -1.78 25.14
N ARG A 223 -12.56 -0.95 26.13
CA ARG A 223 -12.76 -1.27 27.56
C ARG A 223 -14.23 -1.47 27.91
N ARG A 224 -15.13 -0.63 27.41
CA ARG A 224 -16.58 -0.71 27.72
C ARG A 224 -17.23 -1.95 27.10
N LEU A 225 -16.80 -2.33 25.91
CA LEU A 225 -17.34 -3.49 25.19
C LEU A 225 -16.61 -4.80 25.51
N ALA A 226 -15.54 -4.74 26.31
CA ALA A 226 -14.65 -5.87 26.59
C ALA A 226 -14.20 -6.58 25.30
N GLN A 227 -13.87 -5.79 24.27
CA GLN A 227 -13.53 -6.28 22.94
C GLN A 227 -12.34 -5.52 22.39
N ASP A 228 -11.39 -6.26 21.81
CA ASP A 228 -10.21 -5.72 21.13
C ASP A 228 -10.30 -5.94 19.62
N CYS A 229 -9.47 -5.20 18.87
CA CYS A 229 -9.20 -5.57 17.48
C CYS A 229 -8.32 -6.82 17.46
N ASP A 230 -8.83 -7.87 16.82
CA ASP A 230 -8.18 -9.16 16.68
C ASP A 230 -8.11 -9.55 15.19
N ARG A 231 -7.63 -10.77 14.93
CA ARG A 231 -7.55 -11.29 13.56
C ARG A 231 -8.92 -11.33 12.88
N ALA A 232 -9.99 -11.65 13.61
CA ALA A 232 -11.33 -11.73 13.04
C ALA A 232 -11.86 -10.34 12.65
N SER A 233 -11.63 -9.33 13.48
CA SER A 233 -12.01 -7.95 13.19
C SER A 233 -11.27 -7.39 11.97
N ALA A 234 -9.96 -7.68 11.86
CA ALA A 234 -9.14 -7.29 10.72
C ALA A 234 -9.58 -7.95 9.41
N LEU A 235 -9.86 -9.26 9.44
CA LEU A 235 -10.40 -9.99 8.29
C LEU A 235 -11.76 -9.45 7.85
N ALA A 236 -12.65 -9.14 8.80
CA ALA A 236 -13.96 -8.57 8.49
C ALA A 236 -13.85 -7.18 7.85
N ALA A 237 -12.88 -6.35 8.26
CA ALA A 237 -12.64 -5.05 7.67
C ALA A 237 -12.11 -5.15 6.24
N LEU A 238 -11.15 -6.05 5.97
CA LEU A 238 -10.67 -6.31 4.61
C LEU A 238 -11.77 -6.90 3.72
N ALA A 239 -12.59 -7.81 4.25
CA ALA A 239 -13.73 -8.36 3.53
C ALA A 239 -14.74 -7.26 3.14
N ALA A 240 -14.94 -6.25 3.98
CA ALA A 240 -15.78 -5.09 3.65
C ALA A 240 -15.20 -4.31 2.44
N ALA A 241 -13.91 -3.97 2.50
CA ALA A 241 -13.23 -3.25 1.42
C ALA A 241 -13.32 -4.01 0.09
N GLU A 242 -12.97 -5.29 0.09
CA GLU A 242 -13.02 -6.14 -1.11
C GLU A 242 -14.45 -6.34 -1.64
N SER A 243 -15.46 -6.36 -0.76
CA SER A 243 -16.87 -6.46 -1.18
C SER A 243 -17.35 -5.18 -1.86
N ILE A 244 -16.95 -4.01 -1.36
CA ILE A 244 -17.21 -2.71 -2.00
C ILE A 244 -16.52 -2.67 -3.37
N ILE A 245 -15.23 -3.02 -3.45
CA ILE A 245 -14.48 -3.08 -4.71
C ILE A 245 -15.19 -3.95 -5.76
N ARG A 246 -15.67 -5.13 -5.34
CA ARG A 246 -16.41 -6.05 -6.20
C ARG A 246 -17.70 -5.42 -6.72
N ASN A 247 -18.48 -4.78 -5.85
CA ASN A 247 -19.72 -4.09 -6.24
C ASN A 247 -19.45 -2.92 -7.19
N LEU A 248 -18.44 -2.09 -6.91
CA LEU A 248 -18.08 -0.96 -7.77
C LEU A 248 -17.63 -1.42 -9.17
N LYS A 249 -16.85 -2.50 -9.24
CA LYS A 249 -16.46 -3.10 -10.53
C LYS A 249 -17.70 -3.54 -11.33
N MET A 250 -18.61 -4.29 -10.70
CA MET A 250 -19.86 -4.73 -11.32
C MET A 250 -20.75 -3.56 -11.77
N ALA A 251 -20.82 -2.48 -10.98
CA ALA A 251 -21.63 -1.31 -11.29
C ALA A 251 -21.06 -0.50 -12.46
N THR A 252 -19.73 -0.44 -12.57
CA THR A 252 -19.04 0.24 -13.68
C THR A 252 -19.25 -0.49 -15.00
N GLU A 253 -19.22 -1.83 -14.98
CA GLU A 253 -19.48 -2.68 -16.15
C GLU A 253 -20.93 -2.58 -16.65
N ALA A 254 -21.89 -2.21 -15.80
CA ALA A 254 -23.31 -2.10 -16.15
C ALA A 254 -23.69 -0.82 -16.91
N ALA A 255 -22.76 0.14 -17.09
CA ALA A 255 -22.98 1.43 -17.77
C ALA A 255 -24.15 2.28 -17.21
N ASN A 256 -24.57 2.04 -15.97
CA ASN A 256 -25.72 2.67 -15.33
C ASN A 256 -25.29 3.64 -14.21
N GLY A 257 -24.36 4.55 -14.50
CA GLY A 257 -23.92 5.57 -13.55
C GLY A 257 -23.54 5.01 -12.17
N LEU A 258 -22.67 3.99 -12.12
CA LEU A 258 -22.23 3.32 -10.88
C LEU A 258 -23.34 2.75 -9.98
N THR A 259 -24.54 2.56 -10.51
CA THR A 259 -25.69 1.96 -9.82
C THR A 259 -25.90 0.52 -10.28
N LEU A 260 -25.91 -0.43 -9.33
CA LEU A 260 -26.18 -1.83 -9.60
C LEU A 260 -27.60 -2.02 -10.13
N THR A 261 -27.73 -2.94 -11.08
CA THR A 261 -29.04 -3.39 -11.58
C THR A 261 -29.75 -4.29 -10.56
N ASP A 262 -31.07 -4.39 -10.64
CA ASP A 262 -31.85 -5.24 -9.73
C ASP A 262 -31.43 -6.73 -9.81
N ALA A 263 -30.98 -7.19 -11.00
CA ALA A 263 -30.44 -8.54 -11.17
C ALA A 263 -29.12 -8.75 -10.40
N GLN A 264 -28.23 -7.76 -10.40
CA GLN A 264 -26.96 -7.82 -9.66
C GLN A 264 -27.20 -7.81 -8.14
N LEU A 265 -28.13 -6.98 -7.66
CA LEU A 265 -28.54 -6.94 -6.25
C LEU A 265 -29.12 -8.30 -5.78
N ALA A 266 -29.94 -8.95 -6.62
CA ALA A 266 -30.55 -10.25 -6.31
C ALA A 266 -29.54 -11.41 -6.30
N SER A 267 -28.48 -11.34 -7.12
CA SER A 267 -27.44 -12.39 -7.19
C SER A 267 -26.66 -12.54 -5.87
N ASP A 268 -26.47 -11.44 -5.14
CA ASP A 268 -25.78 -11.44 -3.85
C ASP A 268 -26.69 -11.97 -2.74
N ALA A 269 -27.97 -11.56 -2.72
CA ALA A 269 -28.95 -12.07 -1.76
C ALA A 269 -29.18 -13.60 -1.86
N SER A 270 -29.10 -14.15 -3.09
CA SER A 270 -29.30 -15.58 -3.36
C SER A 270 -28.10 -16.46 -3.02
N GLN A 271 -26.88 -15.91 -2.90
CA GLN A 271 -25.71 -16.65 -2.39
C GLN A 271 -25.86 -17.06 -0.92
N TYR A 272 -26.65 -16.31 -0.14
CA TYR A 272 -26.87 -16.58 1.30
C TYR A 272 -28.22 -17.26 1.60
N ALA A 273 -29.13 -17.33 0.62
CA ALA A 273 -30.47 -17.91 0.78
C ALA A 273 -30.56 -19.40 0.40
N LYS A 274 -29.53 -19.99 -0.21
CA LYS A 274 -29.47 -21.43 -0.46
C LYS A 274 -29.05 -22.18 0.81
N LYS A 275 -30.03 -22.48 1.65
CA LYS A 275 -29.98 -23.55 2.66
C LYS A 275 -31.15 -24.49 2.44
#